data_AF-A0A0F2LKR6-F1
#
_entry.id   AF-A0A0F2LKR6-F1
#
_cell.length_a   1.000
_cell.length_b   1.000
_cell.length_c   1.000
_cell.angle_alpha   90.00
_cell.angle_beta   90.00
_cell.angle_gamma   90.00
#
_symmetry.space_group_name_H-M   'P 1'
#
loop_
_entity.id
_entity.type
_entity.pdbx_description
1 polymer ?
#
loop_
_entity_poly.entity_id
_entity_poly.type
_entity_poly.pdbx_seq_one_letter_code
_entity_poly.pdbx_strand_id
1 'polypeptide(L)'
;MKIKVTIERFNDYLERGVLAILNSLLAIELVKDFGLPQMYEYALVPFAVIITVVIPFFMTSFISVLYVSATIYNTLAQHALALYQGYLHVFLLVVLGILLPVIVELKYKSLQAFIGINSIVAYTAFPASALFLFAGISEKRSVLINSISSLPLVIWMIYPNFVEPPIYRISLAIALVIAGAAIMGLKKAFSPIGAALPTVALYYVVPSLSVSQVIDVTFLAVTINIVPMILEFQEKRSIERSEFELLRNSLNSSMEEAIISLQRLSKVDNERLSSLASKSLDLLTSLYNDLSKCNERKCTEEVSLKFSREKEEIERQIDDELFKVIVQFNEKAKKLRKLNLPLGEVSIGERKFTLNSSGVDYVYSVFSSISLSLDSAVKSLNETA
;
A
#
# COMPACT_ATOMS: atom_id res chain seq x y z
N MET A 1 7.66 -4.51 -2.08
CA MET A 1 8.74 -4.08 -1.14
C MET A 1 9.73 -3.10 -1.77
N LYS A 2 10.31 -3.37 -2.96
CA LYS A 2 11.19 -2.39 -3.64
C LYS A 2 10.48 -1.09 -4.02
N ILE A 3 9.21 -1.14 -4.48
CA ILE A 3 8.46 0.04 -4.92
C ILE A 3 8.11 0.96 -3.73
N LYS A 4 7.54 0.45 -2.64
CA LYS A 4 7.32 1.21 -1.40
C LYS A 4 8.55 1.98 -0.90
N VAL A 5 9.72 1.33 -0.88
CA VAL A 5 10.99 1.97 -0.47
C VAL A 5 11.42 3.07 -1.47
N THR A 6 11.18 2.87 -2.76
CA THR A 6 11.43 3.89 -3.80
C THR A 6 10.48 5.09 -3.66
N ILE A 7 9.21 4.83 -3.33
CA ILE A 7 8.19 5.88 -3.15
C ILE A 7 8.49 6.73 -1.92
N GLU A 8 8.81 6.12 -0.78
CA GLU A 8 9.18 6.84 0.46
C GLU A 8 10.41 7.72 0.23
N ARG A 9 11.47 7.16 -0.38
CA ARG A 9 12.69 7.91 -0.72
C ARG A 9 12.44 9.07 -1.67
N PHE A 10 11.61 8.89 -2.70
CA PHE A 10 11.30 9.96 -3.66
C PHE A 10 10.67 11.19 -2.98
N ASN A 11 9.75 11.00 -2.02
CA ASN A 11 9.12 12.14 -1.35
C ASN A 11 10.08 12.81 -0.38
N ASP A 12 10.92 12.05 0.31
CA ASP A 12 11.96 12.62 1.17
C ASP A 12 12.91 13.51 0.35
N TYR A 13 13.26 13.11 -0.88
CA TYR A 13 14.05 13.94 -1.78
C TYR A 13 13.28 15.18 -2.26
N LEU A 14 11.97 15.07 -2.52
CA LEU A 14 11.14 16.19 -2.92
C LEU A 14 11.01 17.22 -1.78
N GLU A 15 10.71 16.79 -0.56
CA GLU A 15 10.65 17.66 0.63
C GLU A 15 11.99 18.35 0.88
N ARG A 16 13.11 17.62 0.78
CA ARG A 16 14.47 18.19 0.90
C ARG A 16 14.81 19.18 -0.21
N GLY A 17 14.39 18.89 -1.45
CA GLY A 17 14.61 19.77 -2.60
C GLY A 17 13.85 21.09 -2.45
N VAL A 18 12.58 21.03 -2.07
CA VAL A 18 11.75 22.22 -1.79
C VAL A 18 12.36 23.02 -0.64
N LEU A 19 12.76 22.38 0.46
CA LEU A 19 13.41 23.07 1.57
C LEU A 19 14.76 23.67 1.18
N ALA A 20 15.56 23.02 0.35
CA ALA A 20 16.82 23.57 -0.11
C ALA A 20 16.59 24.88 -0.88
N ILE A 21 15.59 24.92 -1.77
CA ILE A 21 15.20 26.14 -2.49
C ILE A 21 14.75 27.23 -1.50
N LEU A 22 13.82 26.92 -0.59
CA LEU A 22 13.30 27.88 0.38
C LEU A 22 14.40 28.43 1.31
N ASN A 23 15.24 27.54 1.86
CA ASN A 23 16.33 27.91 2.74
C ASN A 23 17.37 28.77 2.02
N SER A 24 17.63 28.51 0.73
CA SER A 24 18.50 29.37 -0.08
C SER A 24 17.93 30.76 -0.30
N LEU A 25 16.62 30.87 -0.59
CA LEU A 25 15.95 32.17 -0.73
C LEU A 25 16.04 32.97 0.57
N LEU A 26 15.76 32.32 1.71
CA LEU A 26 15.86 32.94 3.03
C LEU A 26 17.30 33.32 3.37
N ALA A 27 18.30 32.51 2.99
CA ALA A 27 19.70 32.83 3.21
C ALA A 27 20.15 34.08 2.45
N ILE A 28 19.71 34.26 1.20
CA ILE A 28 19.97 35.49 0.41
C ILE A 28 19.43 36.70 1.16
N GLU A 29 18.20 36.59 1.66
CA GLU A 29 17.56 37.72 2.31
C GLU A 29 18.20 38.05 3.67
N LEU A 30 18.61 37.05 4.45
CA LEU A 30 19.39 37.28 5.68
C LEU A 30 20.69 38.04 5.39
N VAL A 31 21.41 37.72 4.30
CA VAL A 31 22.63 38.44 3.92
C VAL A 31 22.34 39.93 3.70
N LYS A 32 21.23 40.24 3.03
CA LYS A 32 20.79 41.64 2.81
C LYS A 32 20.36 42.32 4.09
N ASP A 33 19.55 41.66 4.92
CA ASP A 33 19.02 42.21 6.18
C ASP A 33 20.15 42.52 7.18
N PHE A 34 21.21 41.73 7.19
CA PHE A 34 22.41 41.98 8.02
C PHE A 34 23.41 42.94 7.37
N GLY A 35 23.14 43.45 6.16
CA GLY A 35 24.03 44.38 5.44
C GLY A 35 25.38 43.75 5.06
N LEU A 36 25.42 42.43 4.89
CA LEU A 36 26.66 41.73 4.54
C LEU A 36 27.01 41.95 3.05
N PRO A 37 28.31 42.02 2.69
CA PRO A 37 28.72 42.15 1.30
C PRO A 37 28.16 41.04 0.40
N GLN A 38 27.82 41.37 -0.84
CA GLN A 38 27.23 40.44 -1.80
C GLN A 38 28.10 39.19 -2.08
N MET A 39 29.42 39.27 -1.85
CA MET A 39 30.32 38.12 -1.92
C MET A 39 29.90 36.97 -0.98
N TYR A 40 29.25 37.27 0.15
CA TYR A 40 28.76 36.27 1.09
C TYR A 40 27.55 35.48 0.55
N GLU A 41 26.77 36.03 -0.39
CA GLU A 41 25.66 35.29 -1.04
C GLU A 41 26.20 34.05 -1.78
N TYR A 42 27.32 34.21 -2.49
CA TYR A 42 27.97 33.13 -3.25
C TYR A 42 28.52 32.00 -2.37
N ALA A 43 28.74 32.26 -1.08
CA ALA A 43 29.14 31.24 -0.11
C ALA A 43 27.94 30.65 0.64
N LEU A 44 27.08 31.50 1.22
CA LEU A 44 25.96 31.07 2.07
C LEU A 44 24.91 30.28 1.33
N VAL A 45 24.61 30.61 0.07
CA VAL A 45 23.58 29.91 -0.71
C VAL A 45 23.97 28.46 -1.00
N PRO A 46 25.16 28.14 -1.55
CA PRO A 46 25.61 26.76 -1.71
C PRO A 46 25.68 25.99 -0.38
N PHE A 47 26.14 26.63 0.69
CA PHE A 47 26.16 25.99 2.02
C PHE A 47 24.75 25.65 2.51
N ALA A 48 23.79 26.57 2.36
CA ALA A 48 22.40 26.33 2.71
C ALA A 48 21.80 25.18 1.89
N VAL A 49 22.07 25.09 0.58
CA VAL A 49 21.62 23.96 -0.26
C VAL A 49 22.23 22.65 0.21
N ILE A 50 23.56 22.57 0.27
CA ILE A 50 24.28 21.32 0.54
C ILE A 50 23.89 20.78 1.92
N ILE A 51 23.91 21.63 2.95
CA ILE A 51 23.63 21.18 4.30
C ILE A 51 22.13 20.88 4.46
N THR A 52 21.21 21.58 3.79
CA THR A 52 19.78 21.21 3.81
C THR A 52 19.53 19.84 3.16
N VAL A 53 20.26 19.48 2.11
CA VAL A 53 20.12 18.15 1.48
C VAL A 53 20.67 17.04 2.38
N VAL A 54 21.80 17.29 3.06
CA VAL A 54 22.52 16.31 3.88
C VAL A 54 21.91 16.19 5.30
N ILE A 55 21.66 17.32 5.96
CA ILE A 55 21.14 17.44 7.33
C ILE A 55 19.98 18.46 7.37
N PRO A 56 18.82 18.14 6.73
CA PRO A 56 17.69 19.06 6.62
C PRO A 56 17.17 19.54 7.97
N PHE A 57 17.14 18.66 8.97
CA PHE A 57 16.67 18.95 10.33
C PHE A 57 17.35 20.17 10.94
N PHE A 58 18.69 20.18 10.89
CA PHE A 58 19.47 21.21 11.57
C PHE A 58 19.38 22.55 10.83
N MET A 59 19.60 22.55 9.51
CA MET A 59 19.64 23.79 8.74
C MET A 59 18.29 24.45 8.60
N THR A 60 17.25 23.65 8.39
CA THR A 60 15.90 24.20 8.23
C THR A 60 15.45 24.85 9.53
N SER A 61 15.61 24.15 10.66
CA SER A 61 15.35 24.72 11.98
C SER A 61 16.16 26.00 12.24
N PHE A 62 17.46 25.98 11.93
CA PHE A 62 18.35 27.13 12.15
C PHE A 62 17.95 28.36 11.33
N ILE A 63 17.72 28.18 10.02
CA ILE A 63 17.33 29.28 9.11
C ILE A 63 15.95 29.82 9.48
N SER A 64 14.98 28.93 9.76
CA SER A 64 13.64 29.35 10.19
C SER A 64 13.69 30.17 11.47
N VAL A 65 14.44 29.73 12.49
CA VAL A 65 14.57 30.46 13.76
C VAL A 65 15.23 31.82 13.55
N LEU A 66 16.32 31.89 12.78
CA LEU A 66 17.00 33.16 12.50
C LEU A 66 16.07 34.14 11.80
N TYR A 67 15.37 33.70 10.75
CA TYR A 67 14.52 34.60 9.98
C TYR A 67 13.27 35.01 10.76
N VAL A 68 12.61 34.08 11.46
CA VAL A 68 11.46 34.42 12.31
C VAL A 68 11.88 35.41 13.40
N SER A 69 13.09 35.24 13.97
CA SER A 69 13.63 36.19 14.96
C SER A 69 13.87 37.58 14.36
N ALA A 70 14.45 37.64 13.15
CA ALA A 70 14.62 38.90 12.41
C ALA A 70 13.27 39.57 12.11
N THR A 71 12.26 38.78 11.75
CA THR A 71 10.88 39.26 11.49
C THR A 71 10.23 39.81 12.76
N ILE A 72 10.39 39.13 13.89
CA ILE A 72 9.91 39.59 15.21
C ILE A 72 10.57 40.94 15.56
N TYR A 73 11.89 41.04 15.40
CA TYR A 73 12.62 42.28 15.68
C TYR A 73 12.10 43.44 14.83
N ASN A 74 11.97 43.24 13.51
CA ASN A 74 11.44 44.26 12.60
C ASN A 74 10.00 44.65 12.93
N THR A 75 9.15 43.68 13.28
CA THR A 75 7.76 43.94 13.69
C THR A 75 7.70 44.81 14.94
N LEU A 76 8.50 44.48 15.97
CA LEU A 76 8.57 45.26 17.21
C LEU A 76 9.13 46.66 16.99
N ALA A 77 10.12 46.82 16.11
CA ALA A 77 10.69 48.12 15.76
C ALA A 77 9.70 49.02 15.01
N GLN A 78 8.88 48.46 14.10
CA GLN A 78 7.93 49.22 13.29
C GLN A 78 6.61 49.55 14.02
N HIS A 79 6.18 48.70 14.97
CA HIS A 79 4.87 48.81 15.63
C HIS A 79 4.96 49.26 17.09
N ALA A 80 5.98 50.03 17.47
CA ALA A 80 6.22 50.50 18.83
C ALA A 80 5.02 51.22 19.52
N LEU A 81 3.96 51.57 18.77
CA LEU A 81 2.74 52.24 19.26
C LEU A 81 1.45 51.38 19.20
N ALA A 82 1.45 50.21 18.56
CA ALA A 82 0.26 49.33 18.45
C ALA A 82 0.41 48.07 19.33
N LEU A 83 0.49 48.27 20.65
CA LEU A 83 0.91 47.26 21.63
C LEU A 83 0.21 45.90 21.44
N TYR A 84 -1.12 45.85 21.33
CA TYR A 84 -1.83 44.56 21.36
C TYR A 84 -1.64 43.70 20.09
N GLN A 85 -1.67 44.31 18.90
CA GLN A 85 -1.62 43.59 17.63
C GLN A 85 -0.21 43.04 17.34
N GLY A 86 0.83 43.83 17.65
CA GLY A 86 2.22 43.39 17.52
C GLY A 86 2.54 42.19 18.42
N TYR A 87 2.11 42.20 19.68
CA TYR A 87 2.37 41.07 20.59
C TYR A 87 1.63 39.79 20.18
N LEU A 88 0.39 39.90 19.69
CA LEU A 88 -0.34 38.74 19.18
C LEU A 88 0.35 38.14 17.94
N HIS A 89 0.85 38.98 17.03
CA HIS A 89 1.60 38.50 15.87
C HIS A 89 2.91 37.79 16.27
N VAL A 90 3.68 38.38 17.19
CA VAL A 90 4.91 37.78 17.72
C VAL A 90 4.61 36.44 18.40
N PHE A 91 3.54 36.37 19.21
CA PHE A 91 3.11 35.11 19.83
C PHE A 91 2.79 34.03 18.79
N LEU A 92 2.05 34.37 17.73
CA LEU A 92 1.73 33.44 16.66
C LEU A 92 2.99 32.98 15.91
N LEU A 93 3.93 33.88 15.62
CA LEU A 93 5.21 33.53 14.99
C LEU A 93 6.04 32.56 15.85
N VAL A 94 6.10 32.77 17.17
CA VAL A 94 6.83 31.87 18.07
C VAL A 94 6.14 30.50 18.15
N VAL A 95 4.82 30.47 18.36
CA VAL A 95 4.09 29.22 18.56
C VAL A 95 3.96 28.43 17.26
N LEU A 96 3.45 29.07 16.20
CA LEU A 96 3.14 28.40 14.94
C LEU A 96 4.33 28.38 13.97
N GLY A 97 5.29 29.29 14.11
CA GLY A 97 6.46 29.39 13.22
C GLY A 97 7.73 28.72 13.76
N ILE A 98 7.87 28.53 15.08
CA ILE A 98 9.04 27.88 15.69
C ILE A 98 8.64 26.61 16.43
N LEU A 99 7.81 26.73 17.48
CA LEU A 99 7.51 25.59 18.35
C LEU A 99 6.78 24.46 17.61
N LEU A 100 5.76 24.80 16.83
CA LEU A 100 4.96 23.81 16.12
C LEU A 100 5.77 23.04 15.07
N PRO A 101 6.54 23.66 14.15
CA PRO A 101 7.38 22.92 13.21
C PRO A 101 8.38 21.98 13.89
N VAL A 102 9.01 22.43 14.98
CA VAL A 102 9.94 21.59 15.76
C VAL A 102 9.22 20.41 16.41
N ILE A 103 8.03 20.61 16.98
CA ILE A 103 7.23 19.52 17.57
C ILE A 103 6.80 18.52 16.49
N VAL A 104 6.35 19.01 15.33
CA VAL A 104 5.93 18.16 14.21
C VAL A 104 7.10 17.31 13.73
N GLU A 105 8.28 17.90 13.64
CA GLU A 105 9.49 17.21 13.25
C GLU A 105 9.91 16.16 14.30
N LEU A 106 10.01 16.52 15.58
CA LEU A 106 10.45 15.58 16.63
C LEU A 106 9.47 14.42 16.84
N LYS A 107 8.16 14.71 16.81
CA LYS A 107 7.11 13.71 17.10
C LYS A 107 6.71 12.89 15.87
N TYR A 108 6.63 13.51 14.70
CA TYR A 108 6.11 12.87 13.48
C TYR A 108 7.17 12.67 12.39
N LYS A 109 8.43 13.10 12.61
CA LYS A 109 9.54 12.99 11.64
C LYS A 109 9.14 13.55 10.28
N SER A 110 8.60 14.76 10.30
CA SER A 110 8.08 15.43 9.11
C SER A 110 8.61 16.86 9.03
N LEU A 111 9.11 17.22 7.86
CA LEU A 111 9.65 18.55 7.52
C LEU A 111 8.57 19.49 6.94
N GLN A 112 7.33 19.03 6.90
CA GLN A 112 6.22 19.69 6.22
C GLN A 112 5.81 21.03 6.82
N ALA A 113 5.78 21.09 8.15
CA ALA A 113 5.51 22.34 8.86
C ALA A 113 6.61 23.39 8.59
N PHE A 114 7.87 22.95 8.38
CA PHE A 114 8.95 23.83 7.97
C PHE A 114 8.80 24.36 6.55
N ILE A 115 8.34 23.53 5.60
CA ILE A 115 8.01 23.99 4.25
C ILE A 115 6.94 25.08 4.31
N GLY A 116 5.88 24.87 5.10
CA GLY A 116 4.81 25.85 5.30
C GLY A 116 5.33 27.18 5.83
N ILE A 117 6.03 27.18 6.97
CA ILE A 117 6.54 28.43 7.56
C ILE A 117 7.60 29.09 6.66
N ASN A 118 8.55 28.35 6.09
CA ASN A 118 9.59 28.95 5.24
C ASN A 118 9.01 29.52 3.94
N SER A 119 7.93 28.96 3.42
CA SER A 119 7.22 29.54 2.28
C SER A 119 6.51 30.85 2.64
N ILE A 120 5.85 30.91 3.80
CA ILE A 120 5.21 32.15 4.30
C ILE A 120 6.25 33.24 4.51
N VAL A 121 7.34 32.86 5.14
CA VAL A 121 8.41 33.76 5.53
C VAL A 121 9.20 34.22 4.30
N ALA A 122 9.44 33.34 3.32
CA ALA A 122 10.08 33.73 2.06
C ALA A 122 9.19 34.60 1.17
N TYR A 123 7.85 34.53 1.33
CA TYR A 123 6.91 35.28 0.50
C TYR A 123 7.06 36.79 0.65
N THR A 124 7.47 37.27 1.82
CA THR A 124 7.67 38.71 2.09
C THR A 124 8.76 39.30 1.19
N ALA A 125 9.81 38.53 0.89
CA ALA A 125 10.92 38.94 0.03
C ALA A 125 10.76 38.46 -1.42
N PHE A 126 10.18 37.27 -1.61
CA PHE A 126 10.03 36.60 -2.90
C PHE A 126 8.60 36.09 -3.08
N PRO A 127 7.69 36.88 -3.69
CA PRO A 127 6.28 36.49 -3.84
C PRO A 127 6.05 35.16 -4.57
N ALA A 128 6.97 34.76 -5.46
CA ALA A 128 6.92 33.47 -6.14
C ALA A 128 7.02 32.25 -5.19
N SER A 129 7.54 32.43 -3.97
CA SER A 129 7.60 31.36 -2.98
C SER A 129 6.22 30.92 -2.45
N ALA A 130 5.15 31.68 -2.73
CA ALA A 130 3.77 31.25 -2.49
C ALA A 130 3.43 29.91 -3.14
N LEU A 131 4.12 29.55 -4.24
CA LEU A 131 4.01 28.28 -4.93
C LEU A 131 4.33 27.06 -4.04
N PHE A 132 5.12 27.25 -2.98
CA PHE A 132 5.53 26.17 -2.07
C PHE A 132 4.69 26.06 -0.79
N LEU A 133 3.74 26.98 -0.56
CA LEU A 133 2.92 27.00 0.67
C LEU A 133 2.19 25.69 0.94
N PHE A 134 1.75 25.02 -0.12
CA PHE A 134 1.04 23.74 -0.04
C PHE A 134 1.90 22.54 -0.38
N ALA A 135 3.18 22.75 -0.73
CA ALA A 135 4.14 21.66 -0.87
C ALA A 135 4.40 20.97 0.49
N GLY A 136 4.12 21.66 1.60
CA GLY A 136 4.12 21.08 2.95
C GLY A 136 2.87 20.25 3.28
N ILE A 137 1.78 20.29 2.50
CA ILE A 137 0.61 19.44 2.71
C ILE A 137 0.70 18.30 1.72
N SER A 138 0.86 17.06 2.21
CA SER A 138 1.13 15.91 1.35
C SER A 138 0.07 14.84 1.47
N GLU A 139 -0.35 14.27 0.34
CA GLU A 139 -1.30 13.16 0.32
C GLU A 139 -0.88 11.96 1.18
N LYS A 140 0.43 11.79 1.43
CA LYS A 140 0.99 10.58 2.04
C LYS A 140 0.98 10.57 3.57
N ARG A 141 0.69 11.68 4.22
CA ARG A 141 0.63 11.75 5.68
C ARG A 141 -0.81 11.55 6.17
N SER A 142 -0.94 11.15 7.43
CA SER A 142 -2.26 11.01 8.01
C SER A 142 -2.95 12.38 8.06
N VAL A 143 -4.29 12.36 8.04
CA VAL A 143 -5.13 13.54 8.26
C VAL A 143 -4.61 14.40 9.42
N LEU A 144 -4.21 13.77 10.53
CA LEU A 144 -3.68 14.46 11.70
C LEU A 144 -2.39 15.23 11.40
N ILE A 145 -1.40 14.58 10.77
CA ILE A 145 -0.11 15.21 10.48
C ILE A 145 -0.31 16.36 9.48
N ASN A 146 -1.07 16.15 8.41
CA ASN A 146 -1.36 17.22 7.44
C ASN A 146 -2.07 18.42 8.08
N SER A 147 -3.09 18.16 8.93
CA SER A 147 -3.84 19.22 9.58
C SER A 147 -2.94 20.04 10.49
N ILE A 148 -2.11 19.39 11.31
CA ILE A 148 -1.16 20.07 12.21
C ILE A 148 -0.09 20.82 11.41
N SER A 149 0.49 20.20 10.38
CA SER A 149 1.52 20.82 9.54
C SER A 149 1.01 22.01 8.71
N SER A 150 -0.30 22.11 8.50
CA SER A 150 -0.92 23.24 7.80
C SER A 150 -1.16 24.47 8.68
N LEU A 151 -1.15 24.32 10.01
CA LEU A 151 -1.43 25.42 10.95
C LEU A 151 -0.47 26.63 10.84
N PRO A 152 0.82 26.51 10.47
CA PRO A 152 1.66 27.67 10.23
C PRO A 152 1.06 28.65 9.22
N LEU A 153 0.29 28.18 8.23
CA LEU A 153 -0.40 29.01 7.23
C LEU A 153 -1.39 30.00 7.85
N VAL A 154 -1.90 29.70 9.05
CA VAL A 154 -2.81 30.59 9.79
C VAL A 154 -2.13 31.90 10.15
N ILE A 155 -0.81 31.93 10.38
CA ILE A 155 -0.05 33.17 10.65
C ILE A 155 -0.27 34.17 9.52
N TRP A 156 -0.14 33.70 8.27
CA TRP A 156 -0.25 34.54 7.09
C TRP A 156 -1.68 35.02 6.83
N MET A 157 -2.69 34.32 7.37
CA MET A 157 -4.09 34.70 7.21
C MET A 157 -4.53 35.81 8.17
N ILE A 158 -3.91 35.85 9.36
CA ILE A 158 -4.23 36.80 10.42
C ILE A 158 -3.44 38.11 10.21
N TYR A 159 -2.18 38.02 9.76
CA TYR A 159 -1.26 39.16 9.65
C TYR A 159 -1.74 40.33 8.76
N PRO A 160 -2.12 40.14 7.49
CA PRO A 160 -2.49 41.26 6.62
C PRO A 160 -3.83 41.90 6.99
N ASN A 161 -4.63 41.26 7.86
CA ASN A 161 -5.96 41.74 8.20
C ASN A 161 -6.05 42.40 9.59
N PHE A 162 -4.95 42.63 10.32
CA PHE A 162 -4.99 43.22 11.67
C PHE A 162 -5.75 44.55 11.77
N VAL A 163 -5.94 45.26 10.66
CA VAL A 163 -6.64 46.55 10.62
C VAL A 163 -8.16 46.41 10.73
N GLU A 164 -8.79 45.34 10.22
CA GLU A 164 -10.22 45.00 10.37
C GLU A 164 -10.57 43.72 9.55
N PRO A 165 -10.29 42.50 10.03
CA PRO A 165 -10.75 41.32 9.32
C PRO A 165 -12.23 41.13 9.61
N PRO A 166 -13.08 40.96 8.60
CA PRO A 166 -14.30 40.20 8.81
C PRO A 166 -13.93 38.81 9.35
N ILE A 167 -14.22 38.55 10.63
CA ILE A 167 -13.91 37.29 11.33
C ILE A 167 -14.37 36.08 10.50
N TYR A 168 -15.51 36.21 9.81
CA TYR A 168 -16.04 35.17 8.94
C TYR A 168 -15.10 34.77 7.79
N ARG A 169 -14.29 35.68 7.23
CA ARG A 169 -13.31 35.37 6.17
C ARG A 169 -12.12 34.59 6.72
N ILE A 170 -11.60 34.98 7.88
CA ILE A 170 -10.52 34.26 8.55
C ILE A 170 -11.00 32.86 8.96
N SER A 171 -12.17 32.75 9.58
CA SER A 171 -12.73 31.45 9.99
C SER A 171 -12.98 30.53 8.79
N LEU A 172 -13.50 31.06 7.68
CA LEU A 172 -13.68 30.31 6.43
C LEU A 172 -12.33 29.84 5.86
N ALA A 173 -11.33 30.71 5.84
CA ALA A 173 -10.00 30.37 5.31
C ALA A 173 -9.31 29.28 6.14
N ILE A 174 -9.38 29.36 7.47
CA ILE A 174 -8.89 28.31 8.37
C ILE A 174 -9.63 26.99 8.11
N ALA A 175 -10.96 27.04 7.99
CA ALA A 175 -11.77 25.86 7.72
C ALA A 175 -11.40 25.21 6.37
N LEU A 176 -11.15 26.01 5.33
CA LEU A 176 -10.74 25.53 4.01
C LEU A 176 -9.34 24.92 4.02
N VAL A 177 -8.39 25.48 4.77
CA VAL A 177 -7.04 24.90 4.92
C VAL A 177 -7.10 23.54 5.62
N ILE A 178 -7.83 23.46 6.74
CA ILE A 178 -7.99 22.21 7.50
C ILE A 178 -8.74 21.17 6.65
N ALA A 179 -9.81 21.56 5.96
CA ALA A 179 -10.56 20.67 5.08
C ALA A 179 -9.70 20.17 3.93
N GLY A 180 -8.90 21.03 3.29
CA GLY A 180 -7.95 20.65 2.26
C GLY A 180 -6.89 19.67 2.75
N ALA A 181 -6.28 19.98 3.89
CA ALA A 181 -5.30 19.12 4.55
C ALA A 181 -5.87 17.75 4.93
N ALA A 182 -7.12 17.72 5.40
CA ALA A 182 -7.83 16.50 5.73
C ALA A 182 -8.17 15.67 4.48
N ILE A 183 -8.69 16.31 3.43
CA ILE A 183 -8.98 15.63 2.15
C ILE A 183 -7.71 15.01 1.60
N MET A 184 -6.60 15.77 1.56
CA MET A 184 -5.30 15.27 1.12
C MET A 184 -4.83 14.10 1.99
N GLY A 185 -5.11 14.11 3.29
CA GLY A 185 -4.77 13.00 4.20
C GLY A 185 -5.59 11.71 4.01
N LEU A 186 -6.61 11.69 3.14
CA LEU A 186 -7.46 10.50 2.91
C LEU A 186 -6.82 9.44 2.01
N LYS A 187 -5.76 9.79 1.25
CA LYS A 187 -5.06 8.85 0.34
C LYS A 187 -5.97 8.16 -0.69
N LYS A 188 -6.91 8.92 -1.25
CA LYS A 188 -7.87 8.44 -2.26
C LYS A 188 -7.58 9.08 -3.62
N ALA A 189 -8.13 8.51 -4.69
CA ALA A 189 -7.86 8.99 -6.05
C ALA A 189 -8.19 10.48 -6.32
N PHE A 190 -9.02 11.12 -5.49
CA PHE A 190 -9.37 12.54 -5.60
C PHE A 190 -8.72 13.42 -4.52
N SER A 191 -7.86 12.83 -3.69
CA SER A 191 -7.18 13.47 -2.57
C SER A 191 -6.31 14.68 -2.98
N PRO A 192 -5.58 14.66 -4.12
CA PRO A 192 -4.81 15.84 -4.58
C PRO A 192 -5.65 17.09 -4.81
N ILE A 193 -6.95 16.95 -5.12
CA ILE A 193 -7.87 18.08 -5.30
C ILE A 193 -8.03 18.86 -3.98
N GLY A 194 -7.78 18.22 -2.84
CA GLY A 194 -7.73 18.89 -1.54
C GLY A 194 -6.73 20.05 -1.49
N ALA A 195 -5.69 20.07 -2.34
CA ALA A 195 -4.75 21.18 -2.45
C ALA A 195 -5.37 22.48 -3.01
N ALA A 196 -6.53 22.39 -3.67
CA ALA A 196 -7.25 23.56 -4.16
C ALA A 196 -7.89 24.37 -3.04
N LEU A 197 -8.38 23.73 -1.96
CA LEU A 197 -9.09 24.43 -0.88
C LEU A 197 -8.19 25.42 -0.12
N PRO A 198 -6.95 25.08 0.26
CA PRO A 198 -6.02 26.03 0.85
C PRO A 198 -5.69 27.19 -0.09
N THR A 199 -5.59 26.96 -1.41
CA THR A 199 -5.34 28.05 -2.38
C THR A 199 -6.53 29.00 -2.52
N VAL A 200 -7.76 28.46 -2.50
CA VAL A 200 -8.98 29.27 -2.43
C VAL A 200 -9.01 30.07 -1.13
N ALA A 201 -8.56 29.49 -0.02
CA ALA A 201 -8.46 30.21 1.26
C ALA A 201 -7.53 31.43 1.17
N LEU A 202 -6.40 31.32 0.44
CA LEU A 202 -5.48 32.45 0.23
C LEU A 202 -6.11 33.59 -0.55
N TYR A 203 -6.86 33.28 -1.61
CA TYR A 203 -7.55 34.29 -2.41
C TYR A 203 -8.52 35.13 -1.56
N TYR A 204 -9.22 34.52 -0.61
CA TYR A 204 -10.17 35.22 0.26
C TYR A 204 -9.50 36.16 1.28
N VAL A 205 -8.21 35.97 1.55
CA VAL A 205 -7.50 36.58 2.68
C VAL A 205 -6.41 37.56 2.25
N VAL A 206 -5.89 37.40 1.03
CA VAL A 206 -4.83 38.26 0.45
C VAL A 206 -5.42 39.06 -0.72
N PRO A 207 -5.83 40.32 -0.51
CA PRO A 207 -6.52 41.12 -1.53
C PRO A 207 -5.69 41.42 -2.79
N SER A 208 -4.36 41.28 -2.69
CA SER A 208 -3.42 41.55 -3.77
C SER A 208 -3.16 40.36 -4.69
N LEU A 209 -3.66 39.16 -4.37
CA LEU A 209 -3.52 37.99 -5.24
C LEU A 209 -4.47 38.11 -6.44
N SER A 210 -3.90 38.08 -7.65
CA SER A 210 -4.71 37.99 -8.86
C SER A 210 -5.31 36.59 -9.00
N VAL A 211 -6.46 36.50 -9.67
CA VAL A 211 -7.09 35.20 -9.97
C VAL A 211 -6.16 34.27 -10.76
N SER A 212 -5.31 34.82 -11.64
CA SER A 212 -4.33 34.03 -12.40
C SER A 212 -3.29 33.39 -11.47
N GLN A 213 -2.77 34.11 -10.49
CA GLN A 213 -1.80 33.57 -9.51
C GLN A 213 -2.40 32.45 -8.67
N VAL A 214 -3.69 32.56 -8.31
CA VAL A 214 -4.43 31.52 -7.57
C VAL A 214 -4.55 30.25 -8.40
N ILE A 215 -4.83 30.38 -9.70
CA ILE A 215 -4.89 29.24 -10.63
C ILE A 215 -3.50 28.58 -10.75
N ASP A 216 -2.45 29.36 -10.93
CA ASP A 216 -1.07 28.85 -11.08
C ASP A 216 -0.60 28.09 -9.82
N VAL A 217 -0.83 28.67 -8.63
CA VAL A 217 -0.51 28.04 -7.34
C VAL A 217 -1.32 26.76 -7.16
N THR A 218 -2.61 26.77 -7.50
CA THR A 218 -3.47 25.58 -7.40
C THR A 218 -2.99 24.48 -8.33
N PHE A 219 -2.71 24.81 -9.60
CA PHE A 219 -2.26 23.86 -10.60
C PHE A 219 -0.94 23.19 -10.19
N LEU A 220 0.02 23.98 -9.70
CA LEU A 220 1.30 23.45 -9.24
C LEU A 220 1.14 22.58 -7.98
N ALA A 221 0.36 23.04 -7.00
CA ALA A 221 0.12 22.29 -5.76
C ALA A 221 -0.57 20.94 -6.02
N VAL A 222 -1.54 20.90 -6.93
CA VAL A 222 -2.19 19.67 -7.39
C VAL A 222 -1.19 18.78 -8.13
N THR A 223 -0.38 19.33 -9.03
CA THR A 223 0.61 18.57 -9.82
C THR A 223 1.66 17.89 -8.95
N ILE A 224 2.21 18.61 -7.96
CA ILE A 224 3.20 18.06 -7.01
C ILE A 224 2.61 16.87 -6.23
N ASN A 225 1.31 16.91 -5.92
CA ASN A 225 0.64 15.86 -5.16
C ASN A 225 0.14 14.68 -6.03
N ILE A 226 -0.11 14.90 -7.33
CA ILE A 226 -0.51 13.83 -8.26
C ILE A 226 0.60 12.80 -8.48
N VAL A 227 1.88 13.21 -8.55
CA VAL A 227 3.00 12.29 -8.82
C VAL A 227 3.10 11.16 -7.77
N PRO A 228 3.12 11.48 -6.46
CA PRO A 228 2.92 10.52 -5.37
C PRO A 228 1.78 9.52 -5.57
N MET A 229 0.60 10.01 -5.97
CA MET A 229 -0.62 9.22 -6.16
C MET A 229 -0.49 8.21 -7.29
N ILE A 230 0.06 8.64 -8.42
CA ILE A 230 0.27 7.78 -9.61
C ILE A 230 1.17 6.60 -9.24
N LEU A 231 2.26 6.86 -8.50
CA LEU A 231 3.19 5.82 -8.07
C LEU A 231 2.54 4.81 -7.12
N GLU A 232 1.72 5.27 -6.17
CA GLU A 232 1.00 4.40 -5.23
C GLU A 232 -0.06 3.55 -5.95
N PHE A 233 -0.76 4.13 -6.93
CA PHE A 233 -1.71 3.41 -7.77
C PHE A 233 -1.04 2.31 -8.60
N GLN A 234 0.15 2.61 -9.15
CA GLN A 234 0.96 1.61 -9.86
C GLN A 234 1.43 0.48 -8.94
N GLU A 235 1.86 0.81 -7.72
CA GLU A 235 2.24 -0.21 -6.74
C GLU A 235 1.07 -1.12 -6.39
N LYS A 236 -0.09 -0.55 -6.04
CA LYS A 236 -1.29 -1.32 -5.69
C LYS A 236 -1.69 -2.27 -6.83
N ARG A 237 -1.70 -1.77 -8.06
CA ARG A 237 -2.01 -2.58 -9.25
C ARG A 237 -0.98 -3.70 -9.47
N SER A 238 0.30 -3.44 -9.21
CA SER A 238 1.36 -4.46 -9.33
C SER A 238 1.20 -5.57 -8.29
N ILE A 239 0.83 -5.22 -7.05
CA ILE A 239 0.59 -6.19 -5.97
C ILE A 239 -0.63 -7.05 -6.31
N GLU A 240 -1.76 -6.43 -6.66
CA GLU A 240 -2.98 -7.15 -7.04
C GLU A 240 -2.75 -8.11 -8.21
N ARG A 241 -1.96 -7.69 -9.22
CA ARG A 241 -1.58 -8.56 -10.34
C ARG A 241 -0.70 -9.74 -9.90
N SER A 242 0.28 -9.50 -9.03
CA SER A 242 1.14 -10.57 -8.52
C SER A 242 0.38 -11.60 -7.67
N GLU A 243 -0.55 -11.16 -6.84
CA GLU A 243 -1.42 -12.05 -6.06
C GLU A 243 -2.33 -12.87 -6.98
N PHE A 244 -2.89 -12.23 -8.01
CA PHE A 244 -3.71 -12.90 -9.03
C PHE A 244 -2.92 -13.98 -9.77
N GLU A 245 -1.70 -13.69 -10.20
CA GLU A 245 -0.82 -14.65 -10.89
C GLU A 245 -0.41 -15.82 -9.98
N LEU A 246 -0.10 -15.55 -8.70
CA LEU A 246 0.21 -16.60 -7.71
C LEU A 246 -0.99 -17.53 -7.46
N LEU A 247 -2.18 -16.96 -7.26
CA LEU A 247 -3.41 -17.74 -7.07
C LEU A 247 -3.68 -18.61 -8.30
N ARG A 248 -3.59 -18.03 -9.51
CA ARG A 248 -3.81 -18.75 -10.77
C ARG A 248 -2.82 -19.90 -10.93
N ASN A 249 -1.53 -19.67 -10.73
CA ASN A 249 -0.48 -20.68 -10.89
C ASN A 249 -0.62 -21.82 -9.88
N SER A 250 -0.91 -21.50 -8.62
CA SER A 250 -1.13 -22.51 -7.57
C SER A 250 -2.36 -23.38 -7.87
N LEU A 251 -3.45 -22.77 -8.34
CA LEU A 251 -4.64 -23.50 -8.74
C LEU A 251 -4.37 -24.38 -9.98
N ASN A 252 -3.68 -23.85 -10.99
CA ASN A 252 -3.31 -24.58 -12.20
C ASN A 252 -2.52 -25.86 -11.86
N SER A 253 -1.48 -25.73 -11.02
CA SER A 253 -0.66 -26.86 -10.58
C SER A 253 -1.47 -27.89 -9.79
N SER A 254 -2.37 -27.44 -8.91
CA SER A 254 -3.22 -28.35 -8.12
C SER A 254 -4.21 -29.12 -9.00
N MET A 255 -4.77 -28.46 -10.03
CA MET A 255 -5.68 -29.08 -10.98
C MET A 255 -4.96 -30.07 -11.91
N GLU A 256 -3.76 -29.73 -12.37
CA GLU A 256 -2.93 -30.64 -13.18
C GLU A 256 -2.57 -31.91 -12.42
N GLU A 257 -2.12 -31.80 -11.16
CA GLU A 257 -1.82 -32.97 -10.33
C GLU A 257 -3.07 -33.85 -10.12
N ALA A 258 -4.23 -33.21 -9.90
CA ALA A 258 -5.51 -33.89 -9.75
C ALA A 258 -5.92 -34.65 -11.03
N ILE A 259 -5.84 -33.99 -12.18
CA ILE A 259 -6.14 -34.56 -13.50
C ILE A 259 -5.22 -35.75 -13.79
N ILE A 260 -3.90 -35.61 -13.59
CA ILE A 260 -2.93 -36.70 -13.78
C ILE A 260 -3.26 -37.89 -12.86
N SER A 261 -3.64 -37.61 -11.61
CA SER A 261 -4.00 -38.66 -10.65
C SER A 261 -5.23 -39.45 -11.11
N LEU A 262 -6.27 -38.77 -11.61
CA LEU A 262 -7.45 -39.44 -12.18
C LEU A 262 -7.14 -40.20 -13.47
N GLN A 263 -6.26 -39.67 -14.34
CA GLN A 263 -5.81 -40.39 -15.54
C GLN A 263 -5.06 -41.68 -15.23
N ARG A 264 -4.36 -41.75 -14.09
CA ARG A 264 -3.73 -42.98 -13.61
C ARG A 264 -4.79 -43.94 -13.08
N LEU A 265 -5.73 -43.45 -12.26
CA LEU A 265 -6.80 -44.27 -11.68
C LEU A 265 -7.78 -44.82 -12.70
N SER A 266 -8.03 -44.12 -13.83
CA SER A 266 -8.87 -44.64 -14.90
C SER A 266 -8.31 -45.91 -15.58
N LYS A 267 -7.02 -46.21 -15.37
CA LYS A 267 -6.34 -47.41 -15.90
C LYS A 267 -6.26 -48.56 -14.89
N VAL A 268 -6.84 -48.40 -13.69
CA VAL A 268 -6.90 -49.47 -12.69
C VAL A 268 -7.84 -50.57 -13.16
N ASP A 269 -7.46 -51.82 -12.92
CA ASP A 269 -8.26 -53.01 -13.25
C ASP A 269 -9.44 -53.20 -12.29
N ASN A 270 -10.35 -52.23 -12.33
CA ASN A 270 -11.61 -52.20 -11.60
C ASN A 270 -12.60 -51.28 -12.34
N GLU A 271 -13.64 -51.86 -12.96
CA GLU A 271 -14.59 -51.11 -13.80
C GLU A 271 -15.27 -49.94 -13.08
N ARG A 272 -15.61 -50.11 -11.78
CA ARG A 272 -16.29 -49.05 -11.00
C ARG A 272 -15.36 -47.90 -10.70
N LEU A 273 -14.14 -48.19 -10.26
CA LEU A 273 -13.16 -47.17 -9.94
C LEU A 273 -12.63 -46.47 -11.20
N SER A 274 -12.44 -47.23 -12.28
CA SER A 274 -12.05 -46.70 -13.59
C SER A 274 -13.11 -45.76 -14.19
N SER A 275 -14.39 -46.16 -14.14
CA SER A 275 -15.50 -45.32 -14.62
C SER A 275 -15.72 -44.07 -13.77
N LEU A 276 -15.59 -44.18 -12.44
CA LEU A 276 -15.63 -43.04 -11.52
C LEU A 276 -14.49 -42.05 -11.82
N ALA A 277 -13.26 -42.54 -11.98
CA ALA A 277 -12.11 -41.71 -12.28
C ALA A 277 -12.24 -41.02 -13.64
N SER A 278 -12.76 -41.72 -14.66
CA SER A 278 -12.98 -41.16 -15.99
C SER A 278 -14.04 -40.06 -16.01
N LYS A 279 -15.16 -40.25 -15.30
CA LYS A 279 -16.20 -39.22 -15.17
C LYS A 279 -15.68 -37.98 -14.43
N SER A 280 -14.90 -38.20 -13.38
CA SER A 280 -14.28 -37.14 -12.58
C SER A 280 -13.22 -36.36 -13.38
N LEU A 281 -12.52 -37.05 -14.29
CA LEU A 281 -11.52 -36.45 -15.17
C LEU A 281 -12.14 -35.42 -16.12
N ASP A 282 -13.28 -35.75 -16.74
CA ASP A 282 -13.98 -34.82 -17.63
C ASP A 282 -14.41 -33.54 -16.89
N LEU A 283 -14.90 -33.71 -15.65
CA LEU A 283 -15.32 -32.61 -14.79
C LEU A 283 -14.15 -31.70 -14.41
N LEU A 284 -13.03 -32.25 -13.94
CA LEU A 284 -11.84 -31.44 -13.61
C LEU A 284 -11.20 -30.79 -14.84
N THR A 285 -11.24 -31.46 -16.00
CA THR A 285 -10.74 -30.90 -17.26
C THR A 285 -11.60 -29.73 -17.72
N SER A 286 -12.93 -29.81 -17.54
CA SER A 286 -13.85 -28.69 -17.76
C SER A 286 -13.48 -27.48 -16.88
N LEU A 287 -13.27 -27.69 -15.57
CA LEU A 287 -12.90 -26.60 -14.66
C LEU A 287 -11.52 -26.01 -15.02
N TYR A 288 -10.56 -26.84 -15.46
CA TYR A 288 -9.25 -26.37 -15.90
C TYR A 288 -9.35 -25.48 -17.15
N ASN A 289 -10.21 -25.86 -18.09
CA ASN A 289 -10.49 -25.02 -19.26
C ASN A 289 -11.18 -23.70 -18.86
N ASP A 290 -12.03 -23.69 -17.85
CA ASP A 290 -12.63 -22.45 -17.33
C ASP A 290 -11.58 -21.54 -16.69
N LEU A 291 -10.63 -22.10 -15.94
CA LEU A 291 -9.49 -21.36 -15.39
C LEU A 291 -8.65 -20.68 -16.47
N SER A 292 -8.47 -21.35 -17.62
CA SER A 292 -7.70 -20.79 -18.75
C SER A 292 -8.34 -19.52 -19.34
N LYS A 293 -9.66 -19.39 -19.23
CA LYS A 293 -10.46 -18.25 -19.72
C LYS A 293 -10.60 -17.13 -18.69
N CYS A 294 -10.19 -17.33 -17.45
CA CYS A 294 -10.30 -16.32 -16.41
C CYS A 294 -9.27 -15.18 -16.60
N ASN A 295 -9.79 -13.96 -16.80
CA ASN A 295 -9.00 -12.73 -16.88
C ASN A 295 -9.05 -11.88 -15.60
N GLU A 296 -9.88 -12.27 -14.63
CA GLU A 296 -10.14 -11.51 -13.41
C GLU A 296 -10.04 -12.40 -12.17
N ARG A 297 -9.62 -11.80 -11.04
CA ARG A 297 -9.47 -12.49 -9.75
C ARG A 297 -10.75 -13.19 -9.31
N LYS A 298 -11.90 -12.53 -9.47
CA LYS A 298 -13.20 -13.08 -9.10
C LYS A 298 -13.52 -14.39 -9.84
N CYS A 299 -13.22 -14.46 -11.13
CA CYS A 299 -13.37 -15.68 -11.93
C CYS A 299 -12.49 -16.81 -11.38
N THR A 300 -11.21 -16.52 -11.09
CA THR A 300 -10.28 -17.52 -10.53
C THR A 300 -10.72 -18.01 -9.15
N GLU A 301 -11.24 -17.13 -8.29
CA GLU A 301 -11.77 -17.49 -6.97
C GLU A 301 -13.01 -18.39 -7.07
N GLU A 302 -13.91 -18.10 -8.01
CA GLU A 302 -15.09 -18.95 -8.29
C GLU A 302 -14.68 -20.34 -8.79
N VAL A 303 -13.71 -20.43 -9.69
CA VAL A 303 -13.17 -21.72 -10.16
C VAL A 303 -12.45 -22.47 -9.03
N SER A 304 -11.69 -21.77 -8.19
CA SER A 304 -11.02 -22.35 -7.03
C SER A 304 -12.02 -23.01 -6.06
N LEU A 305 -13.10 -22.30 -5.72
CA LEU A 305 -14.15 -22.82 -4.85
C LEU A 305 -14.86 -24.04 -5.44
N LYS A 306 -15.15 -24.02 -6.75
CA LYS A 306 -15.71 -25.18 -7.45
C LYS A 306 -14.74 -26.36 -7.41
N PHE A 307 -13.48 -26.12 -7.76
CA PHE A 307 -12.44 -27.15 -7.76
C PHE A 307 -12.26 -27.80 -6.38
N SER A 308 -12.20 -27.02 -5.29
CA SER A 308 -12.04 -27.59 -3.95
C SER A 308 -13.22 -28.48 -3.54
N ARG A 309 -14.46 -28.08 -3.85
CA ARG A 309 -15.65 -28.89 -3.54
C ARG A 309 -15.68 -30.19 -4.34
N GLU A 310 -15.42 -30.09 -5.64
CA GLU A 310 -15.41 -31.25 -6.53
C GLU A 310 -14.27 -32.20 -6.18
N LYS A 311 -13.08 -31.68 -5.86
CA LYS A 311 -11.95 -32.48 -5.39
C LYS A 311 -12.30 -33.29 -4.15
N GLU A 312 -12.88 -32.66 -3.12
CA GLU A 312 -13.26 -33.34 -1.87
C GLU A 312 -14.32 -34.43 -2.11
N GLU A 313 -15.30 -34.16 -2.98
CA GLU A 313 -16.32 -35.13 -3.33
C GLU A 313 -15.75 -36.33 -4.12
N ILE A 314 -14.85 -36.08 -5.08
CA ILE A 314 -14.17 -37.15 -5.82
C ILE A 314 -13.29 -37.99 -4.88
N GLU A 315 -12.55 -37.35 -3.96
CA GLU A 315 -11.74 -38.05 -2.97
C GLU A 315 -12.59 -38.99 -2.11
N ARG A 316 -13.75 -38.51 -1.62
CA ARG A 316 -14.70 -39.31 -0.85
C ARG A 316 -15.25 -40.49 -1.66
N GLN A 317 -15.66 -40.26 -2.91
CA GLN A 317 -16.23 -41.32 -3.75
C GLN A 317 -15.20 -42.42 -4.07
N ILE A 318 -13.94 -42.05 -4.29
CA ILE A 318 -12.85 -43.01 -4.50
C ILE A 318 -12.59 -43.81 -3.22
N ASP A 319 -12.53 -43.14 -2.06
CA ASP A 319 -12.38 -43.81 -0.76
C ASP A 319 -13.50 -44.82 -0.49
N ASP A 320 -14.75 -44.43 -0.74
CA ASP A 320 -15.91 -45.30 -0.54
C ASP A 320 -15.87 -46.54 -1.45
N GLU A 321 -15.48 -46.37 -2.72
CA GLU A 321 -15.33 -47.51 -3.63
C GLU A 321 -14.14 -48.40 -3.25
N LEU A 322 -13.01 -47.82 -2.85
CA LEU A 322 -11.85 -48.57 -2.37
C LEU A 322 -12.22 -49.41 -1.14
N PHE A 323 -12.92 -48.80 -0.18
CA PHE A 323 -13.40 -49.49 1.01
C PHE A 323 -14.33 -50.66 0.66
N LYS A 324 -15.28 -50.47 -0.25
CA LYS A 324 -16.18 -51.54 -0.73
C LYS A 324 -15.39 -52.68 -1.36
N VAL A 325 -14.37 -52.39 -2.18
CA VAL A 325 -13.53 -53.40 -2.82
C VAL A 325 -12.77 -54.22 -1.77
N ILE A 326 -12.16 -53.56 -0.78
CA ILE A 326 -11.42 -54.24 0.30
C ILE A 326 -12.35 -55.13 1.13
N VAL A 327 -13.52 -54.62 1.55
CA VAL A 327 -14.49 -55.39 2.34
C VAL A 327 -14.99 -56.61 1.58
N GLN A 328 -15.40 -56.44 0.31
CA GLN A 328 -15.88 -57.55 -0.52
C GLN A 328 -14.79 -58.61 -0.74
N PHE A 329 -13.54 -58.19 -0.96
CA PHE A 329 -12.42 -59.11 -1.07
C PHE A 329 -12.21 -59.89 0.23
N ASN A 330 -12.12 -59.21 1.38
CA ASN A 330 -11.90 -59.84 2.67
C ASN A 330 -13.03 -60.81 3.07
N GLU A 331 -14.29 -60.47 2.79
CA GLU A 331 -15.42 -61.36 3.03
C GLU A 331 -15.34 -62.64 2.19
N LYS A 332 -14.98 -62.52 0.90
CA LYS A 332 -14.77 -63.67 0.01
C LYS A 332 -13.55 -64.49 0.44
N ALA A 333 -12.43 -63.83 0.77
CA ALA A 333 -11.22 -64.48 1.25
C ALA A 333 -11.47 -65.29 2.52
N LYS A 334 -12.25 -64.75 3.46
CA LYS A 334 -12.65 -65.46 4.68
C LYS A 334 -13.47 -66.73 4.40
N LYS A 335 -14.35 -66.70 3.40
CA LYS A 335 -15.10 -67.90 2.96
C LYS A 335 -14.19 -68.93 2.31
N LEU A 336 -13.28 -68.50 1.45
CA LEU A 336 -12.34 -69.39 0.75
C LEU A 336 -11.26 -69.98 1.67
N ARG A 337 -10.84 -69.25 2.71
CA ARG A 337 -9.98 -69.79 3.79
C ARG A 337 -10.59 -70.99 4.49
N LYS A 338 -11.92 -71.04 4.67
CA LYS A 338 -12.61 -72.22 5.23
C LYS A 338 -12.49 -73.46 4.34
N LEU A 339 -12.10 -73.28 3.07
CA LEU A 339 -11.80 -74.34 2.11
C LEU A 339 -10.29 -74.62 1.99
N ASN A 340 -9.48 -74.23 2.99
CA ASN A 340 -8.03 -74.38 3.04
C ASN A 340 -7.24 -73.59 1.97
N LEU A 341 -7.81 -72.54 1.39
CA LEU A 341 -7.09 -71.66 0.45
C LEU A 341 -6.30 -70.56 1.20
N PRO A 342 -5.00 -70.36 0.90
CA PRO A 342 -4.14 -69.39 1.56
C PRO A 342 -4.32 -67.98 0.99
N LEU A 343 -5.46 -67.36 1.28
CA LEU A 343 -5.72 -65.94 0.96
C LEU A 343 -5.34 -65.05 2.15
N GLY A 344 -4.61 -63.96 1.90
CA GLY A 344 -4.36 -62.91 2.90
C GLY A 344 -5.57 -61.99 3.09
N GLU A 345 -5.67 -61.34 4.25
CA GLU A 345 -6.59 -60.21 4.43
C GLU A 345 -5.87 -58.92 4.05
N VAL A 346 -6.55 -58.04 3.33
CA VAL A 346 -6.03 -56.71 3.00
C VAL A 346 -6.50 -55.74 4.07
N SER A 347 -5.56 -55.09 4.76
CA SER A 347 -5.89 -54.10 5.80
C SER A 347 -6.55 -52.87 5.17
N ILE A 348 -7.66 -52.41 5.76
CA ILE A 348 -8.18 -51.07 5.50
C ILE A 348 -7.19 -50.10 6.13
N GLY A 349 -6.47 -49.35 5.31
CA GLY A 349 -5.52 -48.34 5.81
C GLY A 349 -6.28 -47.23 6.54
N GLU A 350 -5.67 -46.63 7.56
CA GLU A 350 -6.22 -45.43 8.23
C GLU A 350 -6.11 -44.17 7.34
N ARG A 351 -5.41 -44.25 6.21
CA ARG A 351 -5.22 -43.14 5.28
C ARG A 351 -6.43 -42.98 4.38
N LYS A 352 -7.01 -41.78 4.41
CA LYS A 352 -7.96 -41.31 3.40
C LYS A 352 -7.24 -41.06 2.08
N PHE A 353 -7.89 -41.40 0.98
CA PHE A 353 -7.42 -41.10 -0.36
C PHE A 353 -7.32 -39.59 -0.57
N THR A 354 -6.23 -39.18 -1.19
CA THR A 354 -6.00 -37.80 -1.61
C THR A 354 -5.72 -37.77 -3.10
N LEU A 355 -6.24 -36.78 -3.81
CA LEU A 355 -6.20 -36.68 -5.26
C LEU A 355 -4.84 -36.09 -5.69
N ASN A 356 -3.79 -36.87 -5.43
CA ASN A 356 -2.38 -36.59 -5.66
C ASN A 356 -1.62 -37.90 -5.88
N SER A 357 -0.31 -37.80 -6.14
CA SER A 357 0.56 -38.95 -6.36
C SER A 357 0.48 -40.01 -5.23
N SER A 358 0.48 -39.60 -3.97
CA SER A 358 0.45 -40.53 -2.84
C SER A 358 -0.86 -41.30 -2.70
N GLY A 359 -2.00 -40.68 -3.02
CA GLY A 359 -3.29 -41.38 -3.01
C GLY A 359 -3.40 -42.39 -4.15
N VAL A 360 -2.87 -42.08 -5.33
CA VAL A 360 -2.83 -43.03 -6.45
C VAL A 360 -1.99 -44.26 -6.10
N ASP A 361 -0.81 -44.05 -5.53
CA ASP A 361 0.09 -45.14 -5.13
C ASP A 361 -0.54 -46.00 -4.02
N TYR A 362 -1.33 -45.39 -3.12
CA TYR A 362 -2.14 -46.11 -2.15
C TYR A 362 -3.15 -47.04 -2.84
N VAL A 363 -3.92 -46.56 -3.82
CA VAL A 363 -4.86 -47.40 -4.58
C VAL A 363 -4.14 -48.57 -5.25
N TYR A 364 -3.02 -48.33 -5.96
CA TYR A 364 -2.25 -49.40 -6.59
C TYR A 364 -1.71 -50.42 -5.59
N SER A 365 -1.30 -49.99 -4.39
CA SER A 365 -0.82 -50.91 -3.35
C SER A 365 -1.92 -51.87 -2.86
N VAL A 366 -3.17 -51.38 -2.77
CA VAL A 366 -4.34 -52.20 -2.42
C VAL A 366 -4.59 -53.25 -3.49
N PHE A 367 -4.68 -52.84 -4.76
CA PHE A 367 -4.93 -53.78 -5.86
C PHE A 367 -3.78 -54.79 -6.05
N SER A 368 -2.53 -54.36 -5.86
CA SER A 368 -1.37 -55.26 -5.89
C SER A 368 -1.44 -56.31 -4.78
N SER A 369 -1.84 -55.92 -3.57
CA SER A 369 -2.00 -56.85 -2.43
C SER A 369 -3.12 -57.88 -2.68
N ILE A 370 -4.22 -57.45 -3.31
CA ILE A 370 -5.31 -58.34 -3.74
C ILE A 370 -4.79 -59.34 -4.79
N SER A 371 -4.10 -58.86 -5.82
CA SER A 371 -3.55 -59.71 -6.90
C SER A 371 -2.59 -60.77 -6.35
N LEU A 372 -1.62 -60.36 -5.52
CA LEU A 372 -0.67 -61.28 -4.91
C LEU A 372 -1.34 -62.38 -4.09
N SER A 373 -2.43 -62.02 -3.37
CA SER A 373 -3.21 -62.97 -2.58
C SER A 373 -4.02 -63.93 -3.45
N LEU A 374 -4.53 -63.48 -4.60
CA LEU A 374 -5.22 -64.34 -5.55
C LEU A 374 -4.25 -65.31 -6.24
N ASP A 375 -3.07 -64.82 -6.65
CA ASP A 375 -2.05 -65.64 -7.29
C ASP A 375 -1.54 -66.77 -6.38
N SER A 376 -1.36 -66.48 -5.07
CA SER A 376 -0.97 -67.52 -4.09
C SER A 376 -2.05 -68.59 -3.96
N ALA A 377 -3.33 -68.20 -3.97
CA ALA A 377 -4.43 -69.14 -3.91
C ALA A 377 -4.52 -70.01 -5.17
N VAL A 378 -4.36 -69.42 -6.36
CA VAL A 378 -4.38 -70.16 -7.63
C VAL A 378 -3.22 -71.16 -7.72
N LYS A 379 -2.00 -70.78 -7.30
CA LYS A 379 -0.87 -71.72 -7.25
C LYS A 379 -1.14 -72.91 -6.33
N SER A 380 -1.71 -72.66 -5.15
CA SER A 380 -2.04 -73.74 -4.21
C SER A 380 -3.08 -74.74 -4.76
N LEU A 381 -4.01 -74.28 -5.61
CA LEU A 381 -4.98 -75.13 -6.27
C LEU A 381 -4.34 -75.99 -7.37
N ASN A 382 -3.39 -75.45 -8.12
CA ASN A 382 -2.67 -76.18 -9.17
C ASN A 382 -1.66 -77.19 -8.62
N GLU A 383 -1.18 -77.00 -7.39
CA GLU A 383 -0.27 -77.95 -6.70
C GLU A 383 -1.03 -79.07 -5.97
N THR A 384 -2.34 -78.93 -5.78
CA THR A 384 -3.21 -79.92 -5.11
C THR A 384 -4.09 -80.74 -6.07
N ALA A 385 -4.07 -80.41 -7.37
CA ALA A 385 -4.65 -81.19 -8.46
C ALA A 385 -3.58 -82.08 -9.12
#